data_AF-A0A433R816-F1
#
_entry.id   AF-A0A433R816-F1
#
_cell.length_a   1.000
_cell.length_b   1.000
_cell.length_c   1.000
_cell.angle_alpha   90.00
_cell.angle_beta   90.00
_cell.angle_gamma   90.00
#
_symmetry.space_group_name_H-M   'P 1'
#
loop_
_entity.id
_entity.type
_entity.pdbx_description
1 polymer ?
#
loop_
_entity_poly.entity_id
_entity_poly.type
_entity_poly.pdbx_seq_one_letter_code
_entity_poly.pdbx_strand_id
1 'polypeptide(L)'
;MVSLDNFQYSTGDEVNPSKEVRRLNQLQVFNFNNAQVRTIEKEGQPWFVLKDVADVLEIGHVPALRQRLSDDVVSNYPIHDSLGRQQETTIINEDGLYDVILESRKPEARAFRKWITSEVLPTIRKTGSYTADKPKSQAELLLMYAQGFVEMEQRVERMESTVTAIQETFTKRDEDWRNQLNGMINGAAYRAGMSYRDLRNESYRLLEERGHCDLNARLRNLKTRLQDSGATKTQIDGANKMDVIESDPKLKEIYTNIVKELAIGSLSGR
;
A
#
# COMPACT_ATOMS: atom_id res chain seq x y z
N MET A 1 -12.33 -12.84 -31.92
CA MET A 1 -12.49 -11.41 -31.57
C MET A 1 -13.57 -11.37 -30.49
N VAL A 2 -13.16 -11.47 -29.23
CA VAL A 2 -14.07 -11.44 -28.07
C VAL A 2 -13.66 -10.23 -27.25
N SER A 3 -14.57 -9.28 -27.15
CA SER A 3 -14.39 -8.00 -26.46
C SER A 3 -14.14 -8.21 -24.98
N LEU A 4 -13.14 -7.49 -24.45
CA LEU A 4 -12.87 -7.36 -23.03
C LEU A 4 -13.86 -6.33 -22.45
N ASP A 5 -14.88 -6.80 -21.75
CA ASP A 5 -15.77 -5.93 -20.97
C ASP A 5 -15.17 -5.61 -19.59
N ASN A 6 -15.01 -4.30 -19.37
CA ASN A 6 -14.99 -3.54 -18.12
C ASN A 6 -14.88 -4.31 -16.78
N PHE A 7 -13.70 -4.24 -16.18
CA PHE A 7 -13.54 -4.28 -14.72
C PHE A 7 -12.90 -2.95 -14.28
N GLN A 8 -13.74 -1.96 -13.97
CA GLN A 8 -13.29 -0.70 -13.36
C GLN A 8 -13.15 -0.93 -11.85
N TYR A 9 -11.92 -1.06 -11.37
CA TYR A 9 -11.64 -0.99 -9.94
C TYR A 9 -11.88 0.45 -9.46
N SER A 10 -12.82 0.63 -8.55
CA SER A 10 -13.01 1.86 -7.79
C SER A 10 -11.79 2.07 -6.90
N THR A 11 -10.86 2.93 -7.30
CA THR A 11 -9.77 3.40 -6.45
C THR A 11 -10.39 4.18 -5.29
N GLY A 12 -10.40 3.56 -4.12
CA GLY A 12 -10.68 4.25 -2.87
C GLY A 12 -9.69 5.40 -2.68
N ASP A 13 -10.19 6.50 -2.14
CA ASP A 13 -9.46 7.73 -1.85
C ASP A 13 -8.06 7.45 -1.29
N GLU A 14 -7.03 7.85 -2.04
CA GLU A 14 -5.68 7.95 -1.51
C GLU A 14 -5.69 8.98 -0.37
N VAL A 15 -5.72 8.49 0.86
CA VAL A 15 -5.45 9.29 2.06
C VAL A 15 -4.00 9.78 1.95
N ASN A 16 -3.82 11.00 1.44
CA ASN A 16 -2.52 11.64 1.29
C ASN A 16 -2.00 12.07 2.68
N PRO A 17 -0.99 11.38 3.25
CA PRO A 17 -0.51 11.66 4.60
C PRO A 17 0.09 13.06 4.72
N SER A 18 0.61 13.60 3.62
CA SER A 18 1.20 14.95 3.57
C SER A 18 0.15 16.05 3.73
N LYS A 19 -1.07 15.81 3.23
CA LYS A 19 -2.20 16.74 3.46
C LYS A 19 -2.66 16.69 4.91
N GLU A 20 -2.76 15.51 5.49
CA GLU A 20 -3.22 15.32 6.87
C GLU A 20 -2.22 15.86 7.90
N VAL A 21 -0.91 15.65 7.68
CA VAL A 21 0.15 16.22 8.52
C VAL A 21 0.21 17.75 8.40
N ARG A 22 0.04 18.32 7.20
CA ARG A 22 -0.13 19.78 7.04
C ARG A 22 -1.38 20.29 7.77
N ARG A 23 -2.49 19.55 7.69
CA ARG A 23 -3.75 19.89 8.38
C ARG A 23 -3.58 19.88 9.90
N LEU A 24 -2.87 18.88 10.45
CA LEU A 24 -2.53 18.78 11.88
C LEU A 24 -1.66 19.94 12.36
N ASN A 25 -0.65 20.34 11.57
CA ASN A 25 0.21 21.49 11.91
C ASN A 25 -0.51 22.83 11.76
N GLN A 26 -1.42 23.00 10.81
CA GLN A 26 -2.26 24.19 10.69
C GLN A 26 -3.28 24.29 11.83
N LEU A 27 -3.89 23.18 12.24
CA LEU A 27 -4.86 23.13 13.33
C LEU A 27 -4.23 23.43 14.71
N GLN A 28 -2.96 23.07 14.92
CA GLN A 28 -2.27 23.38 16.18
C GLN A 28 -2.06 24.87 16.44
N VAL A 29 -2.00 25.71 15.40
CA VAL A 29 -1.77 27.17 15.56
C VAL A 29 -3.00 27.90 16.11
N PHE A 30 -4.20 27.32 16.02
CA PHE A 30 -5.47 28.00 16.35
C PHE A 30 -6.14 27.55 17.65
N ASN A 31 -5.46 26.77 18.50
CA ASN A 31 -6.06 26.29 19.75
C ASN A 31 -5.98 27.37 20.85
N PHE A 32 -6.88 28.36 20.80
CA PHE A 32 -7.00 29.41 21.81
C PHE A 32 -7.79 28.91 23.02
N ASN A 33 -7.08 28.56 24.09
CA ASN A 33 -7.62 28.42 25.45
C ASN A 33 -8.84 27.47 25.61
N ASN A 34 -8.85 26.35 24.87
CA ASN A 34 -9.94 25.36 24.91
C ASN A 34 -11.31 25.90 24.44
N ALA A 35 -11.34 27.07 23.81
CA ALA A 35 -12.54 27.67 23.23
C ALA A 35 -12.68 27.23 21.77
N GLN A 36 -13.85 26.71 21.41
CA GLN A 36 -14.12 26.22 20.06
C GLN A 36 -14.51 27.39 19.15
N VAL A 37 -13.61 27.79 18.24
CA VAL A 37 -13.94 28.65 17.11
C VAL A 37 -14.41 27.74 15.97
N ARG A 38 -15.65 27.93 15.50
CA ARG A 38 -16.15 27.18 14.34
C ARG A 38 -15.45 27.65 13.06
N THR A 39 -15.01 26.69 12.27
CA THR A 39 -14.28 26.91 11.01
C THR A 39 -15.01 26.24 9.85
N ILE A 40 -15.10 26.93 8.73
CA ILE A 40 -15.68 26.47 7.47
C ILE A 40 -14.59 26.49 6.40
N GLU A 41 -14.57 25.49 5.53
CA GLU A 41 -13.71 25.50 4.34
C GLU A 41 -14.49 26.12 3.17
N LYS A 42 -13.99 27.25 2.65
CA LYS A 42 -14.56 27.94 1.48
C LYS A 42 -13.40 28.27 0.53
N GLU A 43 -13.53 27.84 -0.72
CA GLU A 43 -12.52 28.06 -1.77
C GLU A 43 -11.11 27.52 -1.40
N GLY A 44 -11.06 26.42 -0.64
CA GLY A 44 -9.80 25.82 -0.18
C GLY A 44 -9.08 26.61 0.91
N GLN A 45 -9.72 27.63 1.48
CA GLN A 45 -9.21 28.42 2.59
C GLN A 45 -10.11 28.27 3.83
N PRO A 46 -9.54 28.34 5.04
CA PRO A 46 -10.32 28.35 6.26
C PRO A 46 -10.98 29.71 6.49
N TRP A 47 -12.25 29.68 6.87
CA TRP A 47 -13.03 30.82 7.31
C TRP A 47 -13.55 30.57 8.72
N PHE A 48 -13.53 31.60 9.56
CA PHE A 48 -13.82 31.52 10.99
C PHE A 48 -15.10 32.26 11.32
N VAL A 49 -15.93 31.72 12.22
CA VAL A 49 -17.14 32.43 12.66
C VAL A 49 -16.77 33.65 13.51
N LEU A 50 -17.14 34.85 13.05
CA LEU A 50 -16.77 36.11 13.69
C LEU A 50 -17.27 36.20 15.14
N LYS A 51 -18.47 35.66 15.41
CA LYS A 51 -19.05 35.65 16.75
C LYS A 51 -18.18 34.85 17.73
N ASP A 52 -17.72 33.68 17.33
CA ASP A 52 -16.90 32.82 18.20
C ASP A 52 -15.55 33.49 18.47
N VAL A 53 -14.94 34.12 17.44
CA VAL A 53 -13.71 34.91 17.59
C VAL A 53 -13.91 36.09 18.56
N ALA A 54 -15.04 36.80 18.44
CA ALA A 54 -15.39 37.89 19.34
C ALA A 54 -15.60 37.41 20.77
N ASP A 55 -16.26 36.27 20.97
CA ASP A 55 -16.50 35.68 22.29
C ASP A 55 -15.16 35.27 22.95
N VAL A 56 -14.24 34.67 22.19
CA VAL A 56 -12.89 34.30 22.67
C VAL A 56 -12.07 35.52 23.09
N LEU A 57 -12.21 36.64 22.36
CA LEU A 57 -11.50 37.88 22.65
C LEU A 57 -12.28 38.80 23.63
N GLU A 58 -13.45 38.35 24.11
CA GLU A 58 -14.43 39.09 24.90
C GLU A 58 -14.78 40.47 24.31
N ILE A 59 -14.93 40.51 22.98
CA ILE A 59 -15.40 41.69 22.24
C ILE A 59 -16.93 41.70 22.31
N GLY A 60 -17.47 42.46 23.26
CA GLY A 60 -18.91 42.45 23.55
C GLY A 60 -19.82 43.00 22.43
N HIS A 61 -19.29 43.75 21.45
CA HIS A 61 -20.11 44.37 20.40
C HIS A 61 -19.70 43.92 18.98
N VAL A 62 -20.11 42.70 18.63
CA VAL A 62 -19.83 42.06 17.31
C VAL A 62 -20.26 42.92 16.10
N PRO A 63 -21.40 43.64 16.09
CA PRO A 63 -21.75 44.49 14.94
C PRO A 63 -20.76 45.64 14.70
N ALA A 64 -20.18 46.20 15.76
CA ALA A 64 -19.13 47.22 15.61
C ALA A 64 -17.83 46.59 15.12
N LEU A 65 -17.52 45.36 15.54
CA LEU A 65 -16.38 44.62 15.02
C LEU A 65 -16.53 44.35 13.51
N ARG A 66 -17.71 43.91 13.07
CA ARG A 66 -18.03 43.71 11.64
C ARG A 66 -17.81 44.97 10.81
N GLN A 67 -18.23 46.14 11.30
CA GLN A 67 -18.13 47.43 10.60
C GLN A 67 -16.69 47.92 10.42
N ARG A 68 -15.75 47.40 11.22
CA ARG A 68 -14.32 47.77 11.15
C ARG A 68 -13.55 46.91 10.14
N LEU A 69 -14.10 45.75 9.78
CA LEU A 69 -13.52 44.85 8.80
C LEU A 69 -13.97 45.25 7.40
N SER A 70 -13.06 45.14 6.43
CA SER A 70 -13.36 45.38 5.03
C SER A 70 -14.26 44.27 4.45
N ASP A 71 -14.95 44.57 3.35
CA ASP A 71 -15.93 43.62 2.78
C ASP A 71 -15.28 42.42 2.07
N ASP A 72 -13.99 42.50 1.72
CA ASP A 72 -13.23 41.41 1.10
C ASP A 72 -12.82 40.31 2.09
N VAL A 73 -12.71 40.64 3.38
CA VAL A 73 -12.32 39.68 4.43
C VAL A 73 -13.51 39.03 5.13
N VAL A 74 -14.75 39.39 4.76
CA VAL A 74 -15.96 38.93 5.44
C VAL A 74 -17.03 38.43 4.48
N SER A 75 -17.68 37.34 4.85
CA SER A 75 -18.79 36.74 4.11
C SER A 75 -19.91 36.39 5.08
N ASN A 76 -21.14 36.30 4.59
CA ASN A 76 -22.19 35.58 5.31
C ASN A 76 -22.21 34.14 4.80
N TYR A 77 -22.47 33.20 5.71
CA TYR A 77 -22.57 31.79 5.38
C TYR A 77 -23.65 31.12 6.23
N PRO A 78 -24.52 30.29 5.63
CA PRO A 78 -25.53 29.57 6.38
C PRO A 78 -24.90 28.46 7.22
N ILE A 79 -25.05 28.55 8.54
CA ILE A 79 -24.65 27.48 9.47
C ILE A 79 -25.89 26.91 10.15
N HIS A 80 -25.90 25.59 10.30
CA HIS A 80 -26.91 24.90 11.09
C HIS A 80 -26.55 24.99 12.58
N ASP A 81 -27.47 25.54 13.38
CA ASP A 81 -27.40 25.48 14.84
C ASP A 81 -27.53 24.01 15.31
N SER A 82 -27.12 23.74 16.54
CA SER A 82 -27.35 22.52 17.31
C SER A 82 -28.82 22.03 17.31
N LEU A 83 -29.79 22.93 17.07
CA LEU A 83 -31.20 22.63 16.89
C LEU A 83 -31.64 22.43 15.42
N GLY A 84 -30.71 22.34 14.47
CA GLY A 84 -30.97 22.10 13.04
C GLY A 84 -31.46 23.32 12.24
N ARG A 85 -31.61 24.48 12.87
CA ARG A 85 -32.04 25.73 12.21
C ARG A 85 -30.89 26.35 11.43
N GLN A 86 -31.15 26.75 10.19
CA GLN A 86 -30.20 27.47 9.36
C GLN A 86 -30.18 28.96 9.76
N GLN A 87 -29.01 29.46 10.17
CA GLN A 87 -28.79 30.87 10.49
C GLN A 87 -27.68 31.42 9.59
N GLU A 88 -27.93 32.58 8.99
CA GLU A 88 -26.88 33.35 8.32
C GLU A 88 -25.93 33.89 9.40
N THR A 89 -24.69 33.39 9.41
CA THR A 89 -23.67 33.91 10.30
C THR A 89 -22.60 34.63 9.51
N THR A 90 -22.02 35.64 10.13
CA THR A 90 -20.82 36.31 9.61
C THR A 90 -19.60 35.43 9.85
N ILE A 91 -18.85 35.18 8.79
CA ILE A 91 -17.56 34.50 8.78
C ILE A 91 -16.46 35.42 8.25
N ILE A 92 -15.25 35.27 8.76
CA ILE A 92 -14.06 36.02 8.35
C ILE A 92 -12.99 35.08 7.81
N ASN A 93 -12.20 35.51 6.84
CA ASN A 93 -11.04 34.75 6.39
C ASN A 93 -9.86 34.94 7.37
N GLU A 94 -8.70 34.34 7.04
CA GLU A 94 -7.50 34.43 7.88
C GLU A 94 -6.98 35.88 8.04
N ASP A 95 -7.12 36.70 7.00
CA ASP A 95 -6.70 38.11 7.03
C ASP A 95 -7.54 38.92 8.04
N GLY A 96 -8.87 38.82 7.94
CA GLY A 96 -9.78 39.44 8.91
C GLY A 96 -9.59 38.90 10.33
N LEU A 97 -9.21 37.62 10.49
CA LEU A 97 -8.87 37.06 11.79
C LEU A 97 -7.64 37.74 12.39
N TYR A 98 -6.60 37.99 11.59
CA TYR A 98 -5.40 38.69 12.04
C TYR A 98 -5.67 40.14 12.41
N ASP A 99 -6.50 40.85 11.64
CA ASP A 99 -6.91 42.22 11.99
C ASP A 99 -7.53 42.28 13.39
N VAL A 100 -8.46 41.36 13.68
CA VAL A 100 -9.14 41.32 14.98
C VAL A 100 -8.16 40.97 16.12
N ILE A 101 -7.26 39.99 15.91
CA ILE A 101 -6.33 39.54 16.94
C ILE A 101 -5.24 40.59 17.22
N LEU A 102 -4.65 41.20 16.19
CA LEU A 102 -3.51 42.12 16.34
C LEU A 102 -3.89 43.44 17.04
N GLU A 103 -5.16 43.84 16.93
CA GLU A 103 -5.72 45.01 17.62
C GLU A 103 -6.17 44.73 19.05
N SER A 104 -6.41 43.46 19.41
CA SER A 104 -6.95 43.10 20.72
C SER A 104 -5.98 43.44 21.85
N ARG A 105 -6.53 43.95 22.96
CA ARG A 105 -5.78 44.31 24.17
C ARG A 105 -5.64 43.14 25.16
N LYS A 106 -6.22 41.98 24.85
CA LYS A 106 -6.22 40.80 25.72
C LYS A 106 -4.80 40.25 25.93
N PRO A 107 -4.44 39.76 27.13
CA PRO A 107 -3.13 39.16 27.39
C PRO A 107 -2.75 38.07 26.39
N GLU A 108 -3.71 37.26 25.97
CA GLU A 108 -3.57 36.14 25.04
C GLU A 108 -3.26 36.64 23.63
N ALA A 109 -4.01 37.63 23.14
CA ALA A 109 -3.75 38.29 21.86
C ALA A 109 -2.40 39.01 21.85
N ARG A 110 -2.01 39.63 22.97
CA ARG A 110 -0.68 40.23 23.13
C ARG A 110 0.43 39.18 23.12
N ALA A 111 0.22 38.02 23.72
CA ALA A 111 1.18 36.90 23.70
C ALA A 111 1.35 36.38 22.26
N PHE A 112 0.25 36.18 21.53
CA PHE A 112 0.25 35.78 20.13
C PHE A 112 0.97 36.80 19.24
N ARG A 113 0.62 38.08 19.35
CA ARG A 113 1.31 39.18 18.63
C ARG A 113 2.80 39.22 18.95
N LYS A 114 3.19 39.05 20.22
CA LYS A 114 4.59 39.02 20.63
C LYS A 114 5.34 37.84 20.03
N TRP A 115 4.73 36.65 20.04
CA TRP A 115 5.29 35.45 19.42
C TRP A 115 5.48 35.63 17.90
N ILE A 116 4.47 36.12 17.18
CA ILE A 116 4.60 36.42 15.75
C ILE A 116 5.76 37.38 15.48
N THR A 117 5.81 38.49 16.22
CA THR A 117 6.79 39.57 15.97
C THR A 117 8.21 39.24 16.44
N SER A 118 8.37 38.41 17.47
CA SER A 118 9.68 38.10 18.06
C SER A 118 10.28 36.79 17.56
N GLU A 119 9.45 35.85 17.11
CA GLU A 119 9.88 34.51 16.72
C GLU A 119 9.55 34.21 15.26
N VAL A 120 8.27 34.25 14.87
CA VAL A 120 7.82 33.79 13.55
C VAL A 120 8.36 34.68 12.43
N LEU A 121 8.06 35.98 12.44
CA LEU A 121 8.49 36.92 11.40
C LEU A 121 10.02 37.03 11.31
N PRO A 122 10.78 37.13 12.42
CA PRO A 122 12.24 37.12 12.35
C PRO A 122 12.81 35.81 11.77
N THR A 123 12.18 34.67 12.07
CA THR A 123 12.60 33.37 11.52
C THR A 123 12.36 33.34 10.02
N ILE A 124 11.14 33.62 9.55
CA ILE A 124 10.81 33.68 8.11
C ILE A 124 11.74 34.65 7.38
N ARG A 125 12.01 35.84 7.94
CA ARG A 125 12.93 36.81 7.33
C ARG A 125 14.36 36.25 7.16
N LYS A 126 14.83 35.39 8.07
CA LYS A 126 16.18 34.82 8.07
C LYS A 126 16.31 33.55 7.22
N THR A 127 15.32 32.66 7.30
CA THR A 127 15.38 31.30 6.73
C THR A 127 14.49 31.13 5.50
N GLY A 128 13.59 32.08 5.23
CA GLY A 128 12.58 31.99 4.17
C GLY A 128 11.36 31.13 4.53
N SER A 129 11.35 30.50 5.71
CA SER A 129 10.26 29.62 6.17
C SER A 129 10.18 29.57 7.70
N TYR A 130 9.00 29.25 8.24
CA TYR A 130 8.82 28.91 9.65
C TYR A 130 8.42 27.44 9.76
N THR A 131 9.14 26.69 10.59
CA THR A 131 8.80 25.31 10.93
C THR A 131 8.58 25.26 12.43
N ALA A 132 7.41 24.77 12.86
CA ALA A 132 7.07 24.62 14.28
C ALA A 132 7.95 23.55 14.97
N ASP A 133 8.51 22.62 14.18
CA ASP A 133 9.50 21.68 14.66
C ASP A 133 10.81 22.41 14.95
N LYS A 134 11.24 22.33 16.22
CA LYS A 134 12.60 22.76 16.57
C LYS A 134 13.58 22.03 15.66
N PRO A 135 14.57 22.73 15.07
CA PRO A 135 15.58 22.07 14.27
C PRO A 135 16.25 21.01 15.15
N LYS A 136 16.11 19.73 14.75
CA LYS A 136 16.74 18.62 15.46
C LYS A 136 18.23 18.87 15.52
N SER A 137 18.81 18.71 16.70
CA SER A 137 20.25 18.77 16.89
C SER A 137 20.94 17.68 16.06
N GLN A 138 22.23 17.86 15.79
CA GLN A 138 23.03 16.85 15.07
C GLN A 138 22.98 15.47 15.76
N ALA A 139 22.92 15.44 17.09
CA ALA A 139 22.84 14.21 17.88
C ALA A 139 21.48 13.50 17.70
N GLU A 140 20.38 14.25 17.70
CA GLU A 140 19.03 13.70 17.47
C GLU A 140 18.87 13.13 16.05
N LEU A 141 19.46 13.80 15.06
CA LEU A 141 19.48 13.29 13.68
C LEU A 141 20.25 11.96 13.58
N LEU A 142 21.42 11.86 14.22
CA LEU A 142 22.22 10.64 14.21
C LEU A 142 21.49 9.46 14.87
N LEU A 143 20.85 9.69 16.01
CA LEU A 143 20.05 8.66 16.69
C LEU A 143 18.88 8.17 15.82
N MET A 144 18.20 9.09 15.13
CA MET A 144 17.11 8.74 14.22
C MET A 144 17.61 7.88 13.05
N TYR A 145 18.74 8.23 12.44
CA TYR A 145 19.32 7.43 11.38
C TYR A 145 19.75 6.05 11.88
N ALA A 146 20.41 5.97 13.04
CA ALA A 146 20.83 4.70 13.63
C ALA A 146 19.64 3.77 13.89
N GLN A 147 18.54 4.29 14.44
CA GLN A 147 17.30 3.52 14.65
C GLN A 147 16.72 3.00 13.33
N GLY A 148 16.66 3.86 12.30
CA GLY A 148 16.18 3.46 10.98
C GLY A 148 17.03 2.36 10.34
N PHE A 149 18.35 2.40 10.55
CA PHE A 149 19.25 1.34 10.06
C PHE A 149 19.00 0.00 10.77
N VAL A 150 18.87 0.00 12.10
CA VAL A 150 18.59 -1.22 12.88
C VAL A 150 17.27 -1.85 12.46
N GLU A 151 16.22 -1.05 12.29
CA GLU A 151 14.91 -1.56 11.83
C GLU A 151 14.98 -2.15 10.42
N MET A 152 15.74 -1.50 9.52
CA MET A 152 15.94 -1.99 8.17
C MET A 152 16.69 -3.32 8.16
N GLU A 153 17.76 -3.44 8.96
CA GLU A 153 18.54 -4.68 9.10
C GLU A 153 17.66 -5.83 9.60
N GLN A 154 16.87 -5.60 10.66
CA GLN A 154 15.91 -6.59 11.16
C GLN A 154 14.80 -6.95 10.15
N ARG A 155 14.43 -6.02 9.26
CA ARG A 155 13.47 -6.30 8.19
C ARG A 155 14.08 -7.17 7.10
N VAL A 156 15.34 -6.93 6.75
CA VAL A 156 16.09 -7.74 5.79
C VAL A 156 16.24 -9.17 6.31
N GLU A 157 16.66 -9.35 7.56
CA GLU A 157 16.82 -10.68 8.18
C GLU A 157 15.50 -11.49 8.20
N ARG A 158 14.38 -10.85 8.56
CA ARG A 158 13.04 -11.48 8.50
C ARG A 158 12.62 -11.84 7.09
N MET A 159 12.99 -11.03 6.10
CA MET A 159 12.72 -11.32 4.70
C MET A 159 13.54 -12.53 4.23
N GLU A 160 14.84 -12.55 4.51
CA GLU A 160 15.74 -13.64 4.14
C GLU A 160 15.30 -14.98 4.75
N SER A 161 14.91 -14.99 6.02
CA SER A 161 14.36 -16.19 6.67
C SER A 161 13.05 -16.66 6.04
N THR A 162 12.15 -15.73 5.68
CA THR A 162 10.89 -16.07 4.99
C THR A 162 11.16 -16.66 3.61
N VAL A 163 12.07 -16.06 2.83
CA VAL A 163 12.48 -16.56 1.51
C VAL A 163 13.10 -17.94 1.62
N THR A 164 13.97 -18.16 2.61
CA THR A 164 14.61 -19.45 2.86
C THR A 164 13.57 -20.52 3.22
N ALA A 165 12.65 -20.22 4.12
CA ALA A 165 11.59 -21.16 4.51
C ALA A 165 10.65 -21.50 3.33
N ILE A 166 10.32 -20.51 2.50
CA ILE A 166 9.58 -20.71 1.24
C ILE A 166 10.39 -21.63 0.32
N GLN A 167 11.65 -21.30 0.03
CA GLN A 167 12.51 -22.09 -0.85
C GLN A 167 12.66 -23.53 -0.35
N GLU A 168 12.86 -23.76 0.95
CA GLU A 168 12.94 -25.12 1.52
C GLU A 168 11.63 -25.89 1.34
N THR A 169 10.49 -25.24 1.54
CA THR A 169 9.15 -25.85 1.41
C THR A 169 8.84 -26.26 -0.03
N PHE A 170 9.36 -25.53 -1.02
CA PHE A 170 9.23 -25.85 -2.44
C PHE A 170 10.29 -26.85 -2.92
N THR A 171 11.56 -26.71 -2.52
CA THR A 171 12.67 -27.55 -3.02
C THR A 171 12.60 -28.99 -2.48
N LYS A 172 12.24 -29.19 -1.21
CA LYS A 172 12.03 -30.54 -0.63
C LYS A 172 10.86 -31.30 -1.29
N ARG A 173 9.91 -30.59 -1.91
CA ARG A 173 8.78 -31.18 -2.64
C ARG A 173 9.17 -31.65 -4.05
N ASP A 174 10.27 -31.13 -4.62
CA ASP A 174 10.64 -31.31 -6.02
C ASP A 174 11.63 -32.45 -6.28
N GLU A 175 12.64 -32.67 -5.43
CA GLU A 175 13.59 -33.79 -5.61
C GLU A 175 12.95 -35.17 -5.38
N ASP A 176 12.02 -35.28 -4.44
CA ASP A 176 11.30 -36.54 -4.17
C ASP A 176 10.18 -36.83 -5.17
N TRP A 177 9.74 -35.83 -5.94
CA TRP A 177 8.59 -35.95 -6.83
C TRP A 177 8.82 -36.97 -7.95
N ARG A 178 9.97 -36.90 -8.65
CA ARG A 178 10.29 -37.86 -9.73
C ARG A 178 10.36 -39.29 -9.22
N ASN A 179 11.03 -39.50 -8.09
CA ASN A 179 11.22 -40.81 -7.48
C ASN A 179 9.89 -41.40 -7.02
N GLN A 180 9.06 -40.58 -6.37
CA GLN A 180 7.71 -40.96 -5.94
C GLN A 180 6.84 -41.39 -7.12
N LEU A 181 6.78 -40.59 -8.19
CA LEU A 181 5.97 -40.92 -9.36
C LEU A 181 6.46 -42.18 -10.07
N ASN A 182 7.77 -42.33 -10.25
CA ASN A 182 8.33 -43.55 -10.84
C ASN A 182 8.01 -44.79 -10.00
N GLY A 183 8.08 -44.68 -8.67
CA GLY A 183 7.66 -45.75 -7.75
C GLY A 183 6.18 -46.11 -7.87
N MET A 184 5.30 -45.10 -7.96
CA MET A 184 3.86 -45.30 -8.16
C MET A 184 3.54 -45.99 -9.48
N ILE A 185 4.14 -45.53 -10.59
CA ILE A 185 3.97 -46.14 -11.92
C ILE A 185 4.50 -47.58 -11.91
N ASN A 186 5.66 -47.84 -11.32
CA ASN A 186 6.23 -49.19 -11.26
C ASN A 186 5.35 -50.15 -10.45
N GLY A 187 4.87 -49.71 -9.29
CA GLY A 187 3.93 -50.50 -8.49
C GLY A 187 2.60 -50.76 -9.21
N ALA A 188 2.07 -49.75 -9.91
CA ALA A 188 0.84 -49.87 -10.70
C ALA A 188 1.01 -50.83 -11.89
N ALA A 189 2.14 -50.75 -12.59
CA ALA A 189 2.46 -51.62 -13.72
C ALA A 189 2.55 -53.08 -13.26
N TYR A 190 3.24 -53.34 -12.14
CA TYR A 190 3.32 -54.66 -11.54
C TYR A 190 1.93 -55.22 -11.16
N ARG A 191 1.08 -54.41 -10.52
CA ARG A 191 -0.28 -54.82 -10.14
C ARG A 191 -1.18 -55.10 -11.33
N ALA A 192 -1.08 -54.30 -12.39
CA ALA A 192 -1.85 -54.44 -13.62
C ALA A 192 -1.32 -55.55 -14.54
N GLY A 193 -0.17 -56.17 -14.23
CA GLY A 193 0.49 -57.14 -15.11
C GLY A 193 1.01 -56.52 -16.41
N MET A 194 1.22 -55.21 -16.44
CA MET A 194 1.67 -54.46 -17.61
C MET A 194 3.17 -54.14 -17.53
N SER A 195 3.80 -53.93 -18.68
CA SER A 195 5.16 -53.39 -18.70
C SER A 195 5.16 -51.96 -18.16
N TYR A 196 6.20 -51.61 -17.39
CA TYR A 196 6.43 -50.24 -16.93
C TYR A 196 6.42 -49.23 -18.09
N ARG A 197 6.99 -49.61 -19.24
CA ARG A 197 7.03 -48.77 -20.43
C ARG A 197 5.63 -48.48 -20.96
N ASP A 198 4.74 -49.47 -20.98
CA ASP A 198 3.40 -49.33 -21.52
C ASP A 198 2.56 -48.43 -20.62
N LEU A 199 2.62 -48.65 -19.30
CA LEU A 199 1.92 -47.79 -18.34
C LEU A 199 2.47 -46.35 -18.34
N ARG A 200 3.78 -46.18 -18.58
CA ARG A 200 4.40 -44.87 -18.70
C ARG A 200 4.01 -44.13 -19.99
N ASN A 201 3.85 -44.86 -21.09
CA ASN A 201 3.34 -44.28 -22.34
C ASN A 201 1.87 -43.87 -22.17
N GLU A 202 1.09 -44.69 -21.49
CA GLU A 202 -0.30 -44.40 -21.15
C GLU A 202 -0.42 -43.15 -20.27
N SER A 203 0.43 -43.01 -19.25
CA SER A 203 0.42 -41.82 -18.39
C SER A 203 0.76 -40.53 -19.16
N TYR A 204 1.65 -40.60 -20.17
CA TYR A 204 1.92 -39.47 -21.04
C TYR A 204 0.75 -39.17 -21.98
N ARG A 205 0.08 -40.18 -22.53
CA ARG A 205 -1.10 -39.99 -23.38
C ARG A 205 -2.21 -39.26 -22.62
N LEU A 206 -2.53 -39.72 -21.41
CA LEU A 206 -3.53 -39.07 -20.55
C LEU A 206 -3.13 -37.63 -20.19
N LEU A 207 -1.83 -37.35 -20.03
CA LEU A 207 -1.35 -35.99 -19.79
C LEU A 207 -1.54 -35.09 -21.01
N GLU A 208 -1.23 -35.59 -22.21
CA GLU A 208 -1.42 -34.83 -23.45
C GLU A 208 -2.91 -34.54 -23.70
N GLU A 209 -3.78 -35.50 -23.41
CA GLU A 209 -5.24 -35.35 -23.50
C GLU A 209 -5.77 -34.32 -22.49
N ARG A 210 -5.49 -34.52 -21.19
CA ARG A 210 -6.01 -33.67 -20.10
C ARG A 210 -5.36 -32.29 -20.04
N GLY A 211 -4.09 -32.21 -20.42
CA GLY A 211 -3.32 -30.98 -20.49
C GLY A 211 -3.49 -30.21 -21.80
N HIS A 212 -4.14 -30.80 -22.81
CA HIS A 212 -4.26 -30.29 -24.17
C HIS A 212 -2.91 -29.80 -24.71
N CYS A 213 -1.89 -30.65 -24.65
CA CYS A 213 -0.52 -30.29 -25.04
C CYS A 213 0.20 -31.45 -25.75
N ASP A 214 1.22 -31.11 -26.54
CA ASP A 214 2.14 -32.07 -27.17
C ASP A 214 3.49 -32.05 -26.42
N LEU A 215 3.83 -33.15 -25.74
CA LEU A 215 5.07 -33.24 -24.97
C LEU A 215 6.31 -33.33 -25.87
N ASN A 216 6.19 -33.91 -27.08
CA ASN A 216 7.30 -33.98 -28.01
C ASN A 216 7.63 -32.59 -28.57
N ALA A 217 6.62 -31.79 -28.89
CA ALA A 217 6.80 -30.39 -29.28
C ALA A 217 7.45 -29.57 -28.16
N ARG A 218 6.95 -29.70 -26.93
CA ARG A 218 7.53 -29.01 -25.77
C ARG A 218 8.96 -29.46 -25.45
N LEU A 219 9.28 -30.73 -25.63
CA LEU A 219 10.65 -31.24 -25.46
C LEU A 219 11.60 -30.69 -26.51
N ARG A 220 11.17 -30.58 -27.78
CA ARG A 220 11.95 -29.91 -28.82
C ARG A 220 12.22 -28.45 -28.44
N ASN A 221 11.20 -27.72 -27.99
CA ASN A 221 11.35 -26.33 -27.55
C ASN A 221 12.27 -26.20 -26.32
N LEU A 222 12.25 -27.16 -25.39
CA LEU A 222 13.18 -27.20 -24.26
C LEU A 222 14.63 -27.38 -24.75
N LYS A 223 14.88 -28.33 -25.65
CA LYS A 223 16.21 -28.56 -26.24
C LYS A 223 16.72 -27.32 -26.99
N THR A 224 15.86 -26.65 -27.74
CA THR A 224 16.20 -25.38 -28.41
C THR A 224 16.60 -24.31 -27.40
N ARG A 225 15.82 -24.11 -26.33
CA ARG A 225 16.15 -23.13 -25.27
C ARG A 225 17.48 -23.44 -24.58
N LEU A 226 17.76 -24.72 -24.32
CA LEU A 226 19.04 -25.15 -23.74
C LEU A 226 20.21 -24.83 -24.68
N GLN A 227 20.05 -25.08 -25.98
CA GLN A 227 21.04 -24.72 -26.99
C GLN A 227 21.29 -23.20 -27.03
N ASP A 228 20.21 -22.40 -27.03
CA ASP A 228 20.30 -20.93 -27.06
C ASP A 228 20.99 -20.36 -25.80
N SER A 229 20.82 -21.04 -24.66
CA SER A 229 21.50 -20.69 -23.40
C SER A 229 22.95 -21.16 -23.30
N GLY A 230 23.50 -21.82 -24.33
CA GLY A 230 24.87 -22.32 -24.35
C GLY A 230 25.09 -23.60 -23.52
N ALA A 231 24.04 -24.39 -23.27
CA ALA A 231 24.17 -25.66 -22.56
C ALA A 231 25.05 -26.66 -23.34
N THR A 232 25.72 -27.56 -22.61
CA THR A 232 26.55 -28.61 -23.22
C THR A 232 25.70 -29.61 -24.00
N LYS A 233 26.31 -30.25 -25.01
CA LYS A 233 25.64 -31.29 -25.81
C LYS A 233 25.05 -32.41 -24.95
N THR A 234 25.77 -32.84 -23.91
CA THR A 234 25.30 -33.84 -22.95
C THR A 234 24.03 -33.41 -22.22
N GLN A 235 23.94 -32.14 -21.81
CA GLN A 235 22.74 -31.60 -21.15
C GLN A 235 21.54 -31.54 -22.11
N ILE A 236 21.77 -31.15 -23.36
CA ILE A 236 20.72 -31.09 -24.39
C ILE A 236 20.21 -32.50 -24.72
N ASP A 237 21.11 -33.47 -24.90
CA ASP A 237 20.75 -34.84 -25.24
C ASP A 237 20.03 -35.55 -24.08
N GLY A 238 20.44 -35.28 -22.83
CA GLY A 238 19.81 -35.81 -21.62
C GLY A 238 18.39 -35.28 -21.33
N ALA A 239 18.02 -34.13 -21.89
CA ALA A 239 16.69 -33.56 -21.71
C ALA A 239 15.59 -34.49 -22.23
N ASN A 240 14.57 -34.73 -21.41
CA ASN A 240 13.50 -35.69 -21.64
C ASN A 240 12.11 -35.14 -21.23
N LYS A 241 11.05 -35.93 -21.48
CA LYS A 241 9.67 -35.51 -21.20
C LYS A 241 9.41 -35.19 -19.72
N MET A 242 10.11 -35.82 -18.78
CA MET A 242 9.95 -35.50 -17.36
C MET A 242 10.49 -34.12 -17.01
N ASP A 243 11.55 -33.66 -17.67
CA ASP A 243 12.09 -32.32 -17.46
C ASP A 243 11.12 -31.25 -17.97
N VAL A 244 10.41 -31.55 -19.06
CA VAL A 244 9.32 -30.71 -19.57
C VAL A 244 8.17 -30.65 -18.57
N ILE A 245 7.77 -31.78 -18.00
CA ILE A 245 6.64 -31.85 -17.05
C ILE A 245 7.01 -31.16 -15.74
N GLU A 246 8.22 -31.37 -15.23
CA GLU A 246 8.66 -30.79 -13.97
C GLU A 246 8.79 -29.27 -14.04
N SER A 247 9.27 -28.74 -15.17
CA SER A 247 9.48 -27.30 -15.34
C SER A 247 8.19 -26.50 -15.58
N ASP A 248 7.06 -27.16 -15.82
CA ASP A 248 5.75 -26.52 -16.00
C ASP A 248 4.83 -26.89 -14.81
N PRO A 249 4.53 -25.96 -13.89
CA PRO A 249 3.72 -26.25 -12.69
C PRO A 249 2.35 -26.87 -13.00
N LYS A 250 1.73 -26.45 -14.11
CA LYS A 250 0.42 -26.97 -14.52
C LYS A 250 0.54 -28.42 -14.99
N LEU A 251 1.54 -28.72 -15.83
CA LEU A 251 1.77 -30.10 -16.27
C LEU A 251 2.18 -31.00 -15.12
N LYS A 252 3.01 -30.49 -14.20
CA LYS A 252 3.44 -31.22 -12.99
C LYS A 252 2.27 -31.65 -12.13
N GLU A 253 1.32 -30.76 -11.89
CA GLU A 253 0.11 -31.05 -11.11
C GLU A 253 -0.78 -32.08 -11.82
N ILE A 254 -1.10 -31.85 -13.10
CA ILE A 254 -1.94 -32.75 -13.89
C ILE A 254 -1.33 -34.16 -13.94
N TYR A 255 -0.03 -34.25 -14.20
CA TYR A 255 0.67 -35.53 -14.28
C TYR A 255 0.71 -36.26 -12.94
N THR A 256 0.89 -35.53 -11.84
CA THR A 256 0.84 -36.11 -10.49
C THR A 256 -0.52 -36.76 -10.23
N ASN A 257 -1.61 -36.10 -10.60
CA ASN A 257 -2.95 -36.63 -10.42
C ASN A 257 -3.20 -37.87 -11.30
N ILE A 258 -2.78 -37.85 -12.56
CA ILE A 258 -2.89 -39.00 -13.47
C ILE A 258 -2.14 -40.22 -12.89
N VAL A 259 -0.91 -40.03 -12.43
CA VAL A 259 -0.12 -41.14 -11.87
C VAL A 259 -0.77 -41.70 -10.59
N LYS A 260 -1.33 -40.84 -9.73
CA LYS A 260 -2.10 -41.28 -8.56
C LYS A 260 -3.36 -42.05 -8.97
N GLU A 261 -4.11 -41.56 -9.96
CA GLU A 261 -5.30 -42.23 -10.50
C GLU A 261 -4.96 -43.61 -11.07
N LEU A 262 -3.89 -43.74 -11.87
CA LEU A 262 -3.41 -45.03 -12.38
C LEU A 262 -2.96 -45.98 -11.25
N ALA A 263 -2.30 -45.43 -10.23
CA ALA A 263 -1.89 -46.20 -9.07
C ALA A 263 -3.09 -46.70 -8.23
N ILE A 264 -4.17 -45.93 -8.14
CA ILE A 264 -5.39 -46.30 -7.41
C ILE A 264 -6.30 -47.21 -8.24
N GLY A 265 -6.48 -46.94 -9.53
CA GLY A 265 -7.34 -47.74 -10.42
C GLY A 265 -6.89 -49.19 -10.54
N SER A 266 -5.58 -49.45 -10.41
CA SER A 266 -5.01 -50.81 -10.31
C SER A 266 -5.28 -51.53 -8.98
N LEU A 267 -5.79 -50.84 -7.95
CA LEU A 267 -6.18 -51.43 -6.66
C LEU A 267 -7.63 -51.92 -6.64
N SER A 268 -8.52 -51.32 -7.44
CA SER A 268 -9.95 -51.67 -7.48
C SER A 268 -10.31 -52.79 -8.47
N GLY A 269 -9.35 -53.32 -9.22
CA GLY A 269 -9.57 -54.36 -10.24
C GLY A 269 -9.40 -55.81 -9.75
N ARG A 270 -9.57 -56.10 -8.45
CA ARG A 270 -9.57 -57.46 -7.88
C ARG A 270 -10.89 -57.79 -7.21
#